data_AF-A0A2E7ADM5-F1
#
_entry.id   AF-A0A2E7ADM5-F1
#
_cell.length_a   1.000
_cell.length_b   1.000
_cell.length_c   1.000
_cell.angle_alpha   90.00
_cell.angle_beta   90.00
_cell.angle_gamma   90.00
#
_symmetry.space_group_name_H-M   'P 1'
#
loop_
_entity.id
_entity.type
_entity.pdbx_description
1 polymer ?
#
loop_
_entity_poly.entity_id
_entity_poly.type
_entity_poly.pdbx_seq_one_letter_code
_entity_poly.pdbx_strand_id
1 'polypeptide(L)'
;MKTCSIFLPVVILLLPLHAADEPAPVRTGQGDGIYKTVPGWPSYPEGKGLGNLHGDLASDSKGNVYIATGNTIQIIGPDGKYRGDIRTKGGKVFKGVHGMKVRRLAGEELLLLAMPRIKRVVAVKPDGTVAWQIIGPPQVPGMYESVGEYNPTDMDVSSDGRVIIADGYGKSLVHLYDKDRNYLKSFGGKGKGEAQFDVCHNILVDSRGKKSTLLISDRQNNRLQQYDMAGNFIRTIDDQLGRPCAADIHGNLLAVGELDGRVSLYDKDYKLISRLGDERKARRKASNRIAPEHWHEGDLIAVHGCTFDVTGALYAQEWNVHGRVTKYVRVKTP
;
A
#
# COMPACT_ATOMS: atom_id res chain seq x y z
N MET A 1 70.18 -5.49 -40.03
CA MET A 1 69.05 -4.69 -40.54
C MET A 1 67.94 -4.73 -39.52
N LYS A 2 67.55 -3.58 -38.98
CA LYS A 2 66.59 -3.44 -37.86
C LYS A 2 65.16 -3.65 -38.37
N THR A 3 64.39 -4.52 -37.71
CA THR A 3 62.96 -4.70 -37.95
C THR A 3 62.20 -3.46 -37.45
N CYS A 4 61.43 -2.84 -38.33
CA CYS A 4 60.64 -1.65 -38.04
C CYS A 4 59.21 -2.10 -37.69
N SER A 5 58.85 -2.02 -36.41
CA SER A 5 57.49 -2.31 -35.94
C SER A 5 56.61 -1.08 -36.15
N ILE A 6 55.60 -1.22 -37.02
CA ILE A 6 54.59 -0.18 -37.27
C ILE A 6 53.57 -0.22 -36.13
N PHE A 7 53.54 0.82 -35.30
CA PHE A 7 52.49 1.06 -34.32
C PHE A 7 51.29 1.71 -35.04
N LEU A 8 50.16 1.01 -35.13
CA LEU A 8 48.88 1.62 -35.50
C LEU A 8 48.25 2.24 -34.24
N PRO A 9 47.89 3.54 -34.23
CA PRO A 9 47.15 4.11 -33.12
C PRO A 9 45.71 3.59 -33.15
N VAL A 10 45.29 2.91 -32.08
CA VAL A 10 43.88 2.59 -31.86
C VAL A 10 43.19 3.89 -31.43
N VAL A 11 42.46 4.51 -32.37
CA VAL A 11 41.55 5.60 -32.06
C VAL A 11 40.31 4.99 -31.41
N ILE A 12 40.21 5.07 -30.09
CA ILE A 12 38.99 4.72 -29.36
C ILE A 12 37.97 5.84 -29.64
N LEU A 13 37.04 5.60 -30.56
CA LEU A 13 35.86 6.44 -30.74
C LEU A 13 34.99 6.30 -29.49
N LEU A 14 35.08 7.26 -28.57
CA LEU A 14 34.09 7.46 -27.52
C LEU A 14 32.78 7.91 -28.18
N LEU A 15 31.91 6.96 -28.49
CA LEU A 15 30.52 7.28 -28.80
C LEU A 15 29.91 7.97 -27.57
N PRO A 16 29.15 9.07 -27.74
CA PRO A 16 28.43 9.65 -26.63
C PRO A 16 27.50 8.58 -26.06
N LEU A 17 27.68 8.30 -24.76
CA LEU A 17 26.74 7.52 -23.99
C LEU A 17 25.40 8.24 -24.13
N HIS A 18 24.48 7.70 -24.92
CA HIS A 18 23.13 8.23 -24.98
C HIS A 18 22.58 8.08 -23.57
N ALA A 19 22.38 9.20 -22.88
CA ALA A 19 21.53 9.20 -21.71
C ALA A 19 20.22 8.55 -22.15
N ALA A 20 19.82 7.46 -21.48
CA ALA A 20 18.52 6.86 -21.76
C ALA A 20 17.47 7.97 -21.64
N ASP A 21 16.65 8.17 -22.67
CA ASP A 21 15.58 9.16 -22.62
C ASP A 21 14.74 8.93 -21.37
N GLU A 22 14.56 9.99 -20.57
CA GLU A 22 13.70 9.93 -19.39
C GLU A 22 12.31 9.44 -19.81
N PRO A 23 11.72 8.46 -19.11
CA PRO A 23 10.44 7.89 -19.51
C PRO A 23 9.36 8.96 -19.59
N ALA A 24 8.61 8.99 -20.69
CA ALA A 24 7.54 9.94 -20.90
C ALA A 24 6.27 9.55 -20.08
N PRO A 25 5.48 10.52 -19.59
CA PRO A 25 4.22 10.23 -18.90
C PRO A 25 3.26 9.38 -19.75
N VAL A 26 2.73 8.30 -19.17
CA VAL A 26 1.79 7.39 -19.83
C VAL A 26 0.38 7.60 -19.31
N ARG A 27 -0.59 7.73 -20.22
CA ARG A 27 -2.03 7.75 -19.87
C ARG A 27 -2.54 6.33 -19.67
N THR A 28 -3.32 6.13 -18.62
CA THR A 28 -3.96 4.84 -18.29
C THR A 28 -5.33 5.09 -17.67
N GLY A 29 -6.16 4.05 -17.59
CA GLY A 29 -7.55 4.15 -17.18
C GLY A 29 -8.52 4.48 -18.30
N GLN A 30 -9.79 4.50 -17.94
CA GLN A 30 -10.94 4.69 -18.82
C GLN A 30 -11.96 5.66 -18.19
N GLY A 31 -12.89 6.17 -19.01
CA GLY A 31 -14.00 7.02 -18.56
C GLY A 31 -13.55 8.22 -17.72
N ASP A 32 -14.22 8.45 -16.60
CA ASP A 32 -13.90 9.54 -15.67
C ASP A 32 -12.68 9.24 -14.75
N GLY A 33 -12.11 8.05 -14.86
CA GLY A 33 -10.98 7.56 -14.09
C GLY A 33 -9.68 7.51 -14.89
N ILE A 34 -9.46 8.46 -15.81
CA ILE A 34 -8.21 8.54 -16.58
C ILE A 34 -7.14 9.26 -15.76
N TYR A 35 -5.96 8.63 -15.69
CA TYR A 35 -4.78 9.17 -15.03
C TYR A 35 -3.60 9.21 -16.00
N LYS A 36 -2.61 10.04 -15.68
CA LYS A 36 -1.27 9.98 -16.29
C LYS A 36 -0.24 9.71 -15.22
N THR A 37 0.78 8.92 -15.54
CA THR A 37 1.90 8.71 -14.63
C THR A 37 2.75 9.96 -14.47
N VAL A 38 3.55 9.99 -13.42
CA VAL A 38 4.59 11.00 -13.18
C VAL A 38 5.94 10.27 -13.10
N PRO A 39 6.62 10.06 -14.23
CA PRO A 39 7.91 9.38 -14.28
C PRO A 39 8.97 10.10 -13.43
N GLY A 40 9.93 9.35 -12.89
CA GLY A 40 11.00 9.87 -12.03
C GLY A 40 10.56 10.21 -10.59
N TRP A 41 9.29 9.97 -10.22
CA TRP A 41 8.83 10.11 -8.84
C TRP A 41 9.02 8.79 -8.06
N PRO A 42 9.45 8.82 -6.79
CA PRO A 42 9.96 9.97 -6.05
C PRO A 42 11.45 10.20 -6.32
N SER A 43 11.92 11.42 -6.06
CA SER A 43 13.33 11.80 -6.25
C SER A 43 14.14 11.70 -4.95
N TYR A 44 15.37 11.20 -5.07
CA TYR A 44 16.29 10.95 -3.97
C TYR A 44 17.64 11.67 -4.18
N PRO A 45 18.37 11.97 -3.09
CA PRO A 45 19.78 12.33 -3.20
C PRO A 45 20.60 11.13 -3.70
N GLU A 46 21.77 11.42 -4.27
CA GLU A 46 22.70 10.41 -4.77
C GLU A 46 23.00 9.33 -3.71
N GLY A 47 22.98 8.06 -4.12
CA GLY A 47 23.22 6.92 -3.24
C GLY A 47 22.05 6.51 -2.34
N LYS A 48 20.90 7.19 -2.39
CA LYS A 48 19.67 6.81 -1.67
C LYS A 48 18.59 6.37 -2.67
N GLY A 49 17.74 5.45 -2.23
CA GLY A 49 16.54 5.03 -2.96
C GLY A 49 15.53 4.34 -2.05
N LEU A 50 14.48 3.80 -2.66
CA LEU A 50 13.42 3.05 -1.96
C LEU A 50 13.95 1.77 -1.31
N GLY A 51 14.71 0.97 -2.05
CA GLY A 51 15.12 -0.38 -1.64
C GLY A 51 13.94 -1.36 -1.63
N ASN A 52 14.10 -2.51 -0.97
CA ASN A 52 13.07 -3.56 -0.93
C ASN A 52 11.76 -3.06 -0.27
N LEU A 53 10.64 -3.17 -0.99
CA LEU A 53 9.32 -2.81 -0.52
C LEU A 53 8.45 -4.06 -0.35
N HIS A 54 7.91 -4.26 0.84
CA HIS A 54 6.89 -5.27 1.17
C HIS A 54 6.03 -4.71 2.31
N GLY A 55 5.35 -3.60 2.04
CA GLY A 55 4.46 -2.96 2.99
C GLY A 55 3.40 -2.13 2.27
N ASP A 56 3.02 -1.01 2.87
CA ASP A 56 2.03 -0.07 2.34
C ASP A 56 2.61 1.36 2.33
N LEU A 57 1.81 2.30 1.83
CA LEU A 57 2.09 3.74 1.82
C LEU A 57 0.84 4.52 2.22
N ALA A 58 1.02 5.72 2.75
CA ALA A 58 -0.08 6.59 3.16
C ALA A 58 0.33 8.07 3.01
N SER A 59 -0.63 8.97 2.88
CA SER A 59 -0.36 10.41 2.81
C SER A 59 -0.95 11.18 3.99
N ASP A 60 -0.36 12.33 4.34
CA ASP A 60 -0.96 13.26 5.31
C ASP A 60 -1.69 14.43 4.64
N SER A 61 -2.38 15.22 5.48
CA SER A 61 -3.06 16.45 5.10
C SER A 61 -2.15 17.56 4.56
N LYS A 62 -0.82 17.41 4.63
CA LYS A 62 0.17 18.34 4.07
C LYS A 62 0.69 17.87 2.70
N GLY A 63 0.22 16.72 2.22
CA GLY A 63 0.65 16.13 0.96
C GLY A 63 2.00 15.40 1.03
N ASN A 64 2.50 15.12 2.24
CA ASN A 64 3.63 14.19 2.39
C ASN A 64 3.15 12.77 2.12
N VAL A 65 3.99 11.95 1.49
CA VAL A 65 3.76 10.52 1.29
C VAL A 65 4.76 9.75 2.14
N TYR A 66 4.24 8.86 2.98
CA TYR A 66 5.00 7.94 3.82
C TYR A 66 5.09 6.59 3.13
N ILE A 67 6.28 6.02 3.06
CA ILE A 67 6.55 4.74 2.37
C ILE A 67 7.22 3.78 3.35
N ALA A 68 6.60 2.62 3.58
CA ALA A 68 7.17 1.60 4.46
C ALA A 68 8.33 0.84 3.77
N THR A 69 9.54 0.92 4.32
CA THR A 69 10.74 0.25 3.78
C THR A 69 11.27 -0.82 4.73
N GLY A 70 10.34 -1.61 5.31
CA GLY A 70 10.63 -2.69 6.25
C GLY A 70 10.83 -2.22 7.68
N ASN A 71 11.97 -1.60 8.00
CA ASN A 71 12.32 -1.20 9.39
C ASN A 71 12.33 0.32 9.61
N THR A 72 11.99 1.08 8.57
CA THR A 72 11.87 2.54 8.58
C THR A 72 10.68 2.94 7.72
N ILE A 73 10.25 4.19 7.87
CA ILE A 73 9.25 4.81 7.00
C ILE A 73 9.90 6.01 6.35
N GLN A 74 10.01 6.02 5.02
CA GLN A 74 10.55 7.17 4.30
C GLN A 74 9.47 8.24 4.15
N ILE A 75 9.88 9.52 4.17
CA ILE A 75 9.00 10.67 3.93
C ILE A 75 9.36 11.29 2.60
N ILE A 76 8.39 11.37 1.70
CA ILE A 76 8.47 12.14 0.46
C ILE A 76 7.60 13.39 0.61
N GLY A 77 8.19 14.56 0.39
CA GLY A 77 7.45 15.82 0.45
C GLY A 77 6.44 15.97 -0.70
N PRO A 78 5.51 16.95 -0.61
CA PRO A 78 4.54 17.22 -1.68
C PRO A 78 5.19 17.61 -3.01
N ASP A 79 6.44 18.09 -2.99
CA ASP A 79 7.27 18.37 -4.17
C ASP A 79 7.91 17.10 -4.78
N GLY A 80 7.65 15.91 -4.22
CA GLY A 80 8.17 14.64 -4.69
C GLY A 80 9.61 14.34 -4.33
N LYS A 81 10.19 15.09 -3.38
CA LYS A 81 11.57 14.90 -2.92
C LYS A 81 11.60 14.21 -1.57
N TYR A 82 12.55 13.28 -1.39
CA TYR A 82 12.84 12.68 -0.09
C TYR A 82 13.14 13.73 1.00
N ARG A 83 12.66 13.49 2.22
CA ARG A 83 12.81 14.37 3.39
C ARG A 83 13.49 13.72 4.59
N GLY A 84 13.58 12.40 4.62
CA GLY A 84 14.13 11.68 5.76
C GLY A 84 13.42 10.35 5.99
N ASP A 85 13.87 9.64 7.03
CA ASP A 85 13.22 8.43 7.51
C ASP A 85 12.66 8.69 8.92
N ILE A 86 11.41 8.29 9.17
CA ILE A 86 10.87 8.16 10.52
C ILE A 86 11.50 6.93 11.17
N ARG A 87 12.02 7.14 12.39
CA ARG A 87 12.47 6.11 13.32
C ARG A 87 11.84 6.40 14.67
N THR A 88 11.56 5.37 15.45
CA THR A 88 11.04 5.59 16.81
C THR A 88 12.14 6.01 17.77
N LYS A 89 11.86 7.03 18.59
CA LYS A 89 12.75 7.48 19.67
C LYS A 89 13.00 6.30 20.63
N GLY A 90 14.25 5.87 20.79
CA GLY A 90 14.64 4.69 21.59
C GLY A 90 14.80 3.35 20.84
N GLY A 91 14.53 3.31 19.53
CA GLY A 91 14.77 2.14 18.66
C GLY A 91 13.68 1.06 18.62
N LYS A 92 13.89 0.07 17.73
CA LYS A 92 13.20 -1.23 17.48
C LYS A 92 11.66 -1.32 17.45
N VAL A 93 10.89 -0.25 17.31
CA VAL A 93 9.43 -0.39 17.14
C VAL A 93 9.10 -0.91 15.74
N PHE A 94 9.74 -0.36 14.70
CA PHE A 94 9.49 -0.77 13.32
C PHE A 94 10.26 -2.03 12.96
N LYS A 95 9.53 -3.12 12.68
CA LYS A 95 10.11 -4.34 12.14
C LYS A 95 9.15 -5.01 11.17
N GLY A 96 9.44 -4.86 9.88
CA GLY A 96 8.58 -5.35 8.81
C GLY A 96 7.21 -4.69 8.82
N VAL A 97 7.16 -3.36 8.77
CA VAL A 97 5.92 -2.60 8.58
C VAL A 97 5.24 -3.10 7.30
N HIS A 98 4.01 -3.59 7.45
CA HIS A 98 3.25 -4.26 6.41
C HIS A 98 2.03 -3.43 5.97
N GLY A 99 1.13 -3.10 6.90
CA GLY A 99 0.00 -2.19 6.66
C GLY A 99 0.31 -0.80 7.18
N MET A 100 -0.16 0.24 6.49
CA MET A 100 0.02 1.63 6.90
C MET A 100 -1.16 2.50 6.48
N LYS A 101 -1.64 3.35 7.39
CA LYS A 101 -2.62 4.42 7.10
C LYS A 101 -2.26 5.68 7.86
N VAL A 102 -2.78 6.81 7.39
CA VAL A 102 -2.81 8.05 8.17
C VAL A 102 -4.26 8.34 8.56
N ARG A 103 -4.49 8.62 9.84
CA ARG A 103 -5.79 9.04 10.37
C ARG A 103 -5.61 10.21 11.31
N ARG A 104 -6.57 11.14 11.30
CA ARG A 104 -6.66 12.23 12.26
C ARG A 104 -7.51 11.79 13.45
N LEU A 105 -6.90 11.68 14.63
CA LEU A 105 -7.53 11.29 15.88
C LEU A 105 -7.29 12.38 16.93
N ALA A 106 -8.36 12.86 17.57
CA ALA A 106 -8.29 13.93 18.57
C ALA A 106 -7.49 15.18 18.10
N GLY A 107 -7.59 15.54 16.82
CA GLY A 107 -6.90 16.69 16.23
C GLY A 107 -5.47 16.43 15.74
N GLU A 108 -4.90 15.25 16.01
CA GLU A 108 -3.54 14.88 15.57
C GLU A 108 -3.57 13.83 14.46
N GLU A 109 -2.67 13.94 13.47
CA GLU A 109 -2.46 12.86 12.49
C GLU A 109 -1.51 11.81 13.05
N LEU A 110 -1.94 10.54 13.00
CA LEU A 110 -1.16 9.38 13.38
C LEU A 110 -0.98 8.46 12.19
N LEU A 111 0.23 7.90 12.06
CA LEU A 111 0.49 6.75 11.20
C LEU A 111 0.07 5.49 11.97
N LEU A 112 -0.88 4.76 11.41
CA LEU A 112 -1.37 3.49 11.90
C LEU A 112 -0.62 2.38 11.18
N LEU A 113 0.10 1.53 11.92
CA LEU A 113 1.01 0.53 11.36
C LEU A 113 0.69 -0.88 11.84
N ALA A 114 0.70 -1.85 10.92
CA ALA A 114 0.65 -3.27 11.25
C ALA A 114 1.99 -3.96 10.96
N MET A 115 2.45 -4.80 11.89
CA MET A 115 3.73 -5.51 11.82
C MET A 115 3.53 -6.99 12.16
N PRO A 116 3.22 -7.83 11.16
CA PRO A 116 2.82 -9.23 11.36
C PRO A 116 3.90 -10.05 12.08
N ARG A 117 5.16 -9.87 11.68
CA ARG A 117 6.29 -10.66 12.22
C ARG A 117 6.54 -10.46 13.72
N ILE A 118 6.20 -9.30 14.26
CA ILE A 118 6.33 -8.99 15.70
C ILE A 118 4.97 -8.88 16.39
N LYS A 119 3.90 -9.33 15.74
CA LYS A 119 2.58 -9.51 16.36
C LYS A 119 2.04 -8.19 16.93
N ARG A 120 2.24 -7.09 16.21
CA ARG A 120 2.01 -5.75 16.73
C ARG A 120 1.24 -4.88 15.75
N VAL A 121 0.32 -4.09 16.28
CA VAL A 121 -0.14 -2.87 15.64
C VAL A 121 0.23 -1.66 16.51
N VAL A 122 0.55 -0.53 15.89
CA VAL A 122 1.02 0.68 16.61
C VAL A 122 0.56 1.94 15.89
N ALA A 123 0.11 2.93 16.66
CA ALA A 123 -0.06 4.29 16.16
C ALA A 123 1.13 5.14 16.59
N VAL A 124 1.71 5.85 15.63
CA VAL A 124 2.86 6.74 15.84
C VAL A 124 2.58 8.12 15.26
N LYS A 125 3.12 9.16 15.90
CA LYS A 125 3.16 10.50 15.33
C LYS A 125 4.19 10.55 14.19
N PRO A 126 4.07 11.51 13.24
CA PRO A 126 5.06 11.71 12.18
C PRO A 126 6.50 11.95 12.66
N ASP A 127 6.68 12.39 13.90
CA ASP A 127 8.00 12.56 14.54
C ASP A 127 8.57 11.26 15.13
N GLY A 128 7.88 10.13 14.95
CA GLY A 128 8.28 8.81 15.46
C GLY A 128 7.88 8.52 16.91
N THR A 129 7.17 9.43 17.58
CA THR A 129 6.65 9.20 18.93
C THR A 129 5.52 8.16 18.90
N VAL A 130 5.62 7.09 19.69
CA VAL A 130 4.56 6.10 19.83
C VAL A 130 3.41 6.70 20.64
N ALA A 131 2.20 6.75 20.06
CA ALA A 131 1.00 7.19 20.73
C ALA A 131 0.35 6.04 21.53
N TRP A 132 0.20 4.87 20.90
CA TRP A 132 -0.32 3.65 21.52
C TRP A 132 0.03 2.43 20.67
N GLN A 133 -0.11 1.23 21.25
CA GLN A 133 0.12 -0.04 20.56
C GLN A 133 -0.73 -1.16 21.16
N ILE A 134 -1.00 -2.18 20.34
CA ILE A 134 -1.55 -3.47 20.77
C ILE A 134 -0.54 -4.54 20.35
N ILE A 135 -0.13 -5.38 21.30
CA ILE A 135 0.87 -6.44 21.12
C ILE A 135 0.22 -7.78 21.41
N GLY A 136 0.34 -8.72 20.47
CA GLY A 136 -0.26 -10.04 20.53
C GLY A 136 -1.74 -10.07 20.15
N PRO A 137 -2.32 -11.28 20.10
CA PRO A 137 -3.75 -11.46 19.83
C PRO A 137 -4.65 -10.96 20.96
N PRO A 138 -5.96 -10.81 20.71
CA PRO A 138 -6.96 -10.78 21.76
C PRO A 138 -6.80 -11.93 22.76
N GLN A 139 -6.98 -11.64 24.05
CA GLN A 139 -6.86 -12.62 25.13
C GLN A 139 -8.19 -13.36 25.35
N VAL A 140 -8.69 -14.01 24.30
CA VAL A 140 -9.94 -14.80 24.34
C VAL A 140 -9.61 -16.28 24.42
N PRO A 141 -10.04 -17.02 25.47
CA PRO A 141 -9.76 -18.45 25.61
C PRO A 141 -10.18 -19.26 24.37
N GLY A 142 -9.29 -20.14 23.90
CA GLY A 142 -9.52 -21.01 22.76
C GLY A 142 -9.46 -20.33 21.38
N MET A 143 -9.35 -18.99 21.31
CA MET A 143 -9.25 -18.30 20.03
C MET A 143 -7.87 -18.48 19.38
N TYR A 144 -6.82 -18.45 20.18
CA TYR A 144 -5.43 -18.65 19.75
C TYR A 144 -4.75 -19.65 20.68
N GLU A 145 -4.18 -20.71 20.10
CA GLU A 145 -3.40 -21.72 20.82
C GLU A 145 -1.99 -21.21 21.11
N SER A 146 -1.47 -20.33 20.25
CA SER A 146 -0.22 -19.63 20.48
C SER A 146 -0.23 -18.22 19.89
N VAL A 147 0.60 -17.34 20.45
CA VAL A 147 0.83 -15.99 19.91
C VAL A 147 1.33 -16.02 18.45
N GLY A 148 1.97 -17.12 18.03
CA GLY A 148 2.48 -17.30 16.67
C GLY A 148 1.39 -17.30 15.60
N GLU A 149 0.18 -17.74 15.94
CA GLU A 149 -0.98 -17.83 15.03
C GLU A 149 -1.58 -16.47 14.68
N TYR A 150 -1.36 -15.44 15.50
CA TYR A 150 -1.78 -14.07 15.21
C TYR A 150 -0.77 -13.41 14.28
N ASN A 151 -1.21 -12.74 13.23
CA ASN A 151 -0.32 -12.18 12.22
C ASN A 151 -1.03 -10.99 11.52
N PRO A 152 -1.10 -9.83 12.20
CA PRO A 152 -1.89 -8.71 11.73
C PRO A 152 -1.27 -8.10 10.47
N THR A 153 -2.08 -7.96 9.42
CA THR A 153 -1.67 -7.42 8.12
C THR A 153 -1.99 -5.93 7.99
N ASP A 154 -3.05 -5.45 8.62
CA ASP A 154 -3.47 -4.06 8.54
C ASP A 154 -4.31 -3.64 9.75
N MET A 155 -4.45 -2.33 9.95
CA MET A 155 -5.44 -1.76 10.87
C MET A 155 -5.99 -0.43 10.37
N ASP A 156 -7.18 -0.09 10.85
CA ASP A 156 -7.76 1.24 10.70
C ASP A 156 -8.43 1.69 12.01
N VAL A 157 -8.69 2.99 12.12
CA VAL A 157 -9.36 3.59 13.26
C VAL A 157 -10.48 4.51 12.77
N SER A 158 -11.70 4.31 13.27
CA SER A 158 -12.81 5.20 12.96
C SER A 158 -12.74 6.51 13.74
N SER A 159 -13.53 7.50 13.31
CA SER A 159 -13.55 8.84 13.91
C SER A 159 -13.92 8.88 15.39
N ASP A 160 -14.63 7.87 15.91
CA ASP A 160 -14.96 7.68 17.33
C ASP A 160 -13.84 6.98 18.12
N GLY A 161 -12.73 6.63 17.48
CA GLY A 161 -11.56 6.01 18.08
C GLY A 161 -11.57 4.48 18.12
N ARG A 162 -12.61 3.81 17.59
CA ARG A 162 -12.65 2.34 17.52
C ARG A 162 -11.51 1.83 16.64
N VAL A 163 -10.78 0.82 17.12
CA VAL A 163 -9.67 0.20 16.39
C VAL A 163 -10.14 -1.10 15.74
N ILE A 164 -9.82 -1.27 14.46
CA ILE A 164 -10.17 -2.45 13.67
C ILE A 164 -8.88 -3.06 13.14
N ILE A 165 -8.63 -4.33 13.44
CA ILE A 165 -7.39 -5.03 13.07
C ILE A 165 -7.71 -6.24 12.21
N ALA A 166 -6.97 -6.40 11.11
CA ALA A 166 -7.03 -7.56 10.24
C ALA A 166 -5.93 -8.54 10.64
N ASP A 167 -6.31 -9.70 11.16
CA ASP A 167 -5.42 -10.85 11.34
C ASP A 167 -5.29 -11.66 10.03
N GLY A 168 -4.90 -10.98 8.96
CA GLY A 168 -4.96 -11.52 7.60
C GLY A 168 -4.04 -12.70 7.35
N TYR A 169 -2.81 -12.66 7.88
CA TYR A 169 -1.84 -13.76 7.74
C TYR A 169 -1.93 -14.79 8.87
N GLY A 170 -2.82 -14.58 9.83
CA GLY A 170 -3.11 -15.51 10.91
C GLY A 170 -4.40 -16.25 10.62
N LYS A 171 -5.39 -16.09 11.49
CA LYS A 171 -6.66 -16.82 11.42
C LYS A 171 -7.68 -16.25 10.42
N SER A 172 -7.30 -15.24 9.65
CA SER A 172 -8.20 -14.51 8.75
C SER A 172 -9.42 -13.95 9.50
N LEU A 173 -9.18 -13.46 10.72
CA LEU A 173 -10.16 -12.81 11.58
C LEU A 173 -10.02 -11.30 11.51
N VAL A 174 -11.11 -10.58 11.76
CA VAL A 174 -11.08 -9.14 12.01
C VAL A 174 -11.48 -8.89 13.45
N HIS A 175 -10.65 -8.14 14.17
CA HIS A 175 -10.84 -7.82 15.58
C HIS A 175 -11.32 -6.38 15.75
N LEU A 176 -12.34 -6.18 16.57
CA LEU A 176 -12.84 -4.87 16.97
C LEU A 176 -12.41 -4.58 18.40
N TYR A 177 -11.90 -3.37 18.61
CA TYR A 177 -11.56 -2.82 19.92
C TYR A 177 -12.19 -1.44 20.07
N ASP A 178 -12.58 -1.07 21.30
CA ASP A 178 -13.05 0.28 21.57
C ASP A 178 -11.93 1.33 21.53
N LYS A 179 -12.29 2.60 21.78
CA LYS A 179 -11.34 3.73 21.84
C LYS A 179 -10.29 3.61 22.93
N ASP A 180 -10.56 2.80 23.95
CA ASP A 180 -9.69 2.54 25.09
C ASP A 180 -8.84 1.27 24.87
N ARG A 181 -8.92 0.69 23.66
CA ARG A 181 -8.24 -0.52 23.20
C ARG A 181 -8.66 -1.77 23.98
N ASN A 182 -9.87 -1.77 24.55
CA ASN A 182 -10.47 -2.98 25.08
C ASN A 182 -11.04 -3.80 23.92
N TYR A 183 -10.77 -5.11 23.94
CA TYR A 183 -11.31 -6.02 22.94
C TYR A 183 -12.84 -6.12 23.04
N LEU A 184 -13.52 -6.05 21.91
CA LEU A 184 -14.98 -6.13 21.82
C LEU A 184 -15.43 -7.48 21.26
N LYS A 185 -15.02 -7.78 20.02
CA LYS A 185 -15.41 -9.01 19.31
C LYS A 185 -14.49 -9.26 18.12
N SER A 186 -14.62 -10.47 17.57
CA SER A 186 -14.02 -10.86 16.31
C SER A 186 -15.10 -11.37 15.37
N PHE A 187 -14.87 -11.25 14.08
CA PHE A 187 -15.71 -11.82 13.03
C PHE A 187 -14.82 -12.24 11.85
N GLY A 188 -15.41 -12.94 10.88
CA GLY A 188 -14.65 -13.53 9.78
C GLY A 188 -14.24 -14.96 10.08
N GLY A 189 -13.04 -15.31 9.64
CA GLY A 189 -12.47 -16.64 9.74
C GLY A 189 -12.15 -17.20 8.36
N LYS A 190 -11.21 -18.14 8.32
CA LYS A 190 -10.75 -18.79 7.09
C LYS A 190 -11.92 -19.41 6.31
N GLY A 191 -12.06 -19.08 5.04
CA GLY A 191 -13.06 -19.70 4.16
C GLY A 191 -13.32 -18.93 2.86
N LYS A 192 -14.31 -19.41 2.10
CA LYS A 192 -14.70 -18.85 0.79
C LYS A 192 -16.15 -18.35 0.76
N GLY A 193 -16.94 -18.72 1.78
CA GLY A 193 -18.35 -18.34 1.88
C GLY A 193 -18.53 -16.88 2.22
N GLU A 194 -19.79 -16.45 2.28
CA GLU A 194 -20.14 -15.12 2.81
C GLU A 194 -19.65 -14.95 4.23
N ALA A 195 -19.21 -13.74 4.54
CA ALA A 195 -18.64 -13.38 5.83
C ALA A 195 -17.36 -14.15 6.26
N GLN A 196 -16.80 -14.99 5.39
CA GLN A 196 -15.50 -15.66 5.58
C GLN A 196 -14.43 -15.02 4.69
N PHE A 197 -13.17 -15.21 5.04
CA PHE A 197 -12.03 -14.66 4.31
C PHE A 197 -10.98 -15.72 3.99
N ASP A 198 -10.32 -15.58 2.86
CA ASP A 198 -9.03 -16.21 2.59
C ASP A 198 -7.99 -15.09 2.50
N VAL A 199 -7.46 -14.73 3.68
CA VAL A 199 -6.64 -13.54 3.94
C VAL A 199 -7.44 -12.24 3.86
N CYS A 200 -8.02 -11.80 4.98
CA CYS A 200 -8.49 -10.41 5.16
C CYS A 200 -7.28 -9.47 5.21
N HIS A 201 -6.81 -8.98 4.07
CA HIS A 201 -5.49 -8.38 3.94
C HIS A 201 -5.42 -6.93 4.42
N ASN A 202 -6.39 -6.11 4.01
CA ASN A 202 -6.48 -4.68 4.27
C ASN A 202 -7.89 -4.33 4.76
N ILE A 203 -7.98 -3.32 5.61
CA ILE A 203 -9.25 -2.79 6.13
C ILE A 203 -9.33 -1.31 5.79
N LEU A 204 -10.49 -0.83 5.37
CA LEU A 204 -10.74 0.58 5.19
C LEU A 204 -12.04 0.97 5.88
N VAL A 205 -11.99 1.97 6.77
CA VAL A 205 -13.20 2.64 7.26
C VAL A 205 -13.71 3.58 6.16
N ASP A 206 -14.77 3.17 5.49
CA ASP A 206 -15.41 3.97 4.46
C ASP A 206 -16.48 4.87 5.09
N SER A 207 -16.26 6.18 5.03
CA SER A 207 -17.12 7.22 5.57
C SER A 207 -17.82 8.06 4.48
N ARG A 208 -17.80 7.61 3.21
CA ARG A 208 -18.46 8.33 2.10
C ARG A 208 -20.00 8.30 2.20
N GLY A 209 -20.54 7.28 2.85
CA GLY A 209 -21.98 7.09 3.05
C GLY A 209 -22.53 7.82 4.28
N LYS A 210 -23.86 7.75 4.48
CA LYS A 210 -24.53 8.30 5.67
C LYS A 210 -24.09 7.63 6.98
N LYS A 211 -23.68 6.36 6.90
CA LYS A 211 -23.12 5.58 7.99
C LYS A 211 -21.78 5.04 7.54
N SER A 212 -20.78 5.10 8.42
CA SER A 212 -19.49 4.46 8.14
C SER A 212 -19.65 2.95 8.02
N THR A 213 -18.85 2.35 7.15
CA THR A 213 -18.77 0.90 6.95
C THR A 213 -17.31 0.47 6.95
N LEU A 214 -17.08 -0.83 7.16
CA LEU A 214 -15.78 -1.44 6.97
C LEU A 214 -15.74 -2.08 5.59
N LEU A 215 -14.68 -1.83 4.83
CA LEU A 215 -14.39 -2.51 3.59
C LEU A 215 -13.14 -3.36 3.80
N ILE A 216 -13.23 -4.65 3.52
CA ILE A 216 -12.15 -5.61 3.79
C ILE A 216 -11.74 -6.27 2.49
N SER A 217 -10.44 -6.24 2.20
CA SER A 217 -9.86 -6.93 1.05
C SER A 217 -9.70 -8.42 1.36
N ASP A 218 -10.54 -9.25 0.74
CA ASP A 218 -10.50 -10.71 0.85
C ASP A 218 -9.60 -11.26 -0.26
N ARG A 219 -8.28 -11.22 0.00
CA ARG A 219 -7.26 -11.24 -1.04
C ARG A 219 -7.31 -12.50 -1.89
N GLN A 220 -7.29 -13.69 -1.29
CA GLN A 220 -7.22 -14.93 -2.08
C GLN A 220 -8.57 -15.33 -2.69
N ASN A 221 -9.67 -14.75 -2.21
CA ASN A 221 -10.99 -14.90 -2.82
C ASN A 221 -11.29 -13.82 -3.86
N ASN A 222 -10.34 -12.93 -4.20
CA ASN A 222 -10.48 -11.97 -5.30
C ASN A 222 -11.70 -11.06 -5.20
N ARG A 223 -12.05 -10.63 -3.97
CA ARG A 223 -13.23 -9.81 -3.71
C ARG A 223 -12.99 -8.82 -2.59
N LEU A 224 -13.89 -7.84 -2.47
CA LEU A 224 -14.03 -7.04 -1.25
C LEU A 224 -15.30 -7.46 -0.53
N GLN A 225 -15.31 -7.34 0.78
CA GLN A 225 -16.53 -7.50 1.57
C GLN A 225 -16.77 -6.26 2.42
N GLN A 226 -18.01 -5.80 2.42
CA GLN A 226 -18.47 -4.64 3.18
C GLN A 226 -19.20 -5.12 4.43
N TYR A 227 -18.91 -4.49 5.56
CA TYR A 227 -19.53 -4.74 6.86
C TYR A 227 -19.98 -3.43 7.49
N ASP A 228 -20.95 -3.48 8.39
CA ASP A 228 -21.21 -2.35 9.27
C ASP A 228 -20.09 -2.22 10.32
N MET A 229 -20.09 -1.11 11.06
CA MET A 229 -19.10 -0.88 12.13
C MET A 229 -19.22 -1.85 13.31
N ALA A 230 -20.30 -2.65 13.40
CA ALA A 230 -20.49 -3.69 14.40
C ALA A 230 -19.98 -5.07 13.93
N GLY A 231 -19.46 -5.16 12.70
CA GLY A 231 -18.93 -6.39 12.10
C GLY A 231 -20.01 -7.32 11.55
N ASN A 232 -21.19 -6.80 11.20
CA ASN A 232 -22.21 -7.56 10.48
C ASN A 232 -21.98 -7.42 8.98
N PHE A 233 -22.02 -8.53 8.25
CA PHE A 233 -21.85 -8.56 6.80
C PHE A 233 -22.97 -7.79 6.10
N ILE A 234 -22.61 -6.96 5.11
CA ILE A 234 -23.56 -6.20 4.29
C ILE A 234 -23.62 -6.79 2.88
N ARG A 235 -22.46 -6.90 2.20
CA ARG A 235 -22.39 -7.40 0.82
C ARG A 235 -20.96 -7.73 0.38
N THR A 236 -20.88 -8.45 -0.73
CA THR A 236 -19.66 -8.69 -1.49
C THR A 236 -19.59 -7.76 -2.70
N ILE A 237 -18.39 -7.28 -3.01
CA ILE A 237 -18.06 -6.60 -4.27
C ILE A 237 -17.10 -7.52 -5.02
N ASP A 238 -17.60 -8.13 -6.08
CA ASP A 238 -16.88 -9.06 -6.94
C ASP A 238 -16.93 -8.56 -8.38
N ASP A 239 -15.94 -7.75 -8.73
CA ASP A 239 -15.77 -7.19 -10.07
C ASP A 239 -14.56 -7.82 -10.76
N GLN A 240 -14.29 -9.12 -10.53
CA GLN A 240 -13.12 -9.82 -11.06
C GLN A 240 -11.79 -9.23 -10.57
N LEU A 241 -11.69 -8.90 -9.27
CA LEU A 241 -10.45 -8.39 -8.69
C LEU A 241 -9.31 -9.43 -8.78
N GLY A 242 -8.08 -8.96 -8.81
CA GLY A 242 -6.86 -9.78 -8.85
C GLY A 242 -6.08 -9.59 -7.56
N ARG A 243 -6.46 -10.33 -6.52
CA ARG A 243 -5.84 -10.32 -5.20
C ARG A 243 -5.74 -8.91 -4.59
N PRO A 244 -6.87 -8.32 -4.15
CA PRO A 244 -6.87 -6.98 -3.56
C PRO A 244 -6.00 -6.95 -2.29
N CYS A 245 -5.07 -6.00 -2.23
CA CYS A 245 -4.10 -5.85 -1.14
C CYS A 245 -4.22 -4.54 -0.38
N ALA A 246 -4.73 -3.48 -1.01
CA ALA A 246 -4.84 -2.16 -0.40
C ALA A 246 -6.08 -1.43 -0.91
N ALA A 247 -6.61 -0.52 -0.09
CA ALA A 247 -7.71 0.35 -0.47
C ALA A 247 -7.58 1.72 0.20
N ASP A 248 -7.90 2.77 -0.55
CA ASP A 248 -7.95 4.14 -0.02
C ASP A 248 -9.01 4.98 -0.74
N ILE A 249 -9.47 6.05 -0.10
CA ILE A 249 -10.55 6.90 -0.58
C ILE A 249 -10.11 8.36 -0.70
N HIS A 250 -10.52 9.00 -1.80
CA HIS A 250 -10.45 10.45 -1.95
C HIS A 250 -11.76 10.99 -2.53
N GLY A 251 -12.47 11.79 -1.73
CA GLY A 251 -13.82 12.25 -2.09
C GLY A 251 -14.75 11.06 -2.32
N ASN A 252 -15.35 10.97 -3.51
CA ASN A 252 -16.23 9.85 -3.87
C ASN A 252 -15.48 8.65 -4.49
N LEU A 253 -14.17 8.77 -4.73
CA LEU A 253 -13.39 7.75 -5.40
C LEU A 253 -12.79 6.78 -4.39
N LEU A 254 -12.92 5.48 -4.67
CA LEU A 254 -12.20 4.40 -4.00
C LEU A 254 -11.17 3.84 -4.96
N ALA A 255 -9.91 3.73 -4.54
CA ALA A 255 -8.88 2.98 -5.22
C ALA A 255 -8.64 1.65 -4.51
N VAL A 256 -8.43 0.59 -5.28
CA VAL A 256 -8.13 -0.75 -4.79
C VAL A 256 -6.87 -1.24 -5.49
N GLY A 257 -5.77 -1.34 -4.74
CA GLY A 257 -4.50 -1.88 -5.20
C GLY A 257 -4.56 -3.41 -5.25
N GLU A 258 -4.18 -3.98 -6.39
CA GLU A 258 -4.33 -5.40 -6.70
C GLU A 258 -2.96 -6.05 -6.98
N LEU A 259 -2.66 -7.13 -6.25
CA LEU A 259 -1.37 -7.83 -6.34
C LEU A 259 -1.12 -8.38 -7.74
N ASP A 260 -2.17 -8.62 -8.53
CA ASP A 260 -2.08 -9.03 -9.92
C ASP A 260 -1.75 -7.89 -10.91
N GLY A 261 -1.25 -6.76 -10.39
CA GLY A 261 -0.57 -5.74 -11.19
C GLY A 261 -1.49 -4.68 -11.75
N ARG A 262 -2.44 -4.18 -10.95
CA ARG A 262 -3.29 -3.04 -11.34
C ARG A 262 -3.85 -2.29 -10.14
N VAL A 263 -4.51 -1.17 -10.42
CA VAL A 263 -5.40 -0.50 -9.48
C VAL A 263 -6.79 -0.37 -10.09
N SER A 264 -7.83 -0.84 -9.40
CA SER A 264 -9.23 -0.61 -9.78
C SER A 264 -9.80 0.61 -9.06
N LEU A 265 -10.53 1.45 -9.80
CA LEU A 265 -11.17 2.66 -9.29
C LEU A 265 -12.69 2.49 -9.27
N TYR A 266 -13.32 2.87 -8.18
CA TYR A 266 -14.75 2.72 -7.95
C TYR A 266 -15.39 4.02 -7.49
N ASP A 267 -16.67 4.23 -7.83
CA ASP A 267 -17.45 5.33 -7.28
C ASP A 267 -17.89 5.05 -5.81
N LYS A 268 -18.68 5.96 -5.25
CA LYS A 268 -19.23 5.85 -3.88
C LYS A 268 -20.23 4.70 -3.72
N ASP A 269 -20.82 4.23 -4.82
CA ASP A 269 -21.78 3.13 -4.85
C ASP A 269 -21.10 1.80 -5.21
N TYR A 270 -19.76 1.81 -5.27
CA TYR A 270 -18.87 0.68 -5.57
C TYR A 270 -19.03 0.15 -6.98
N LYS A 271 -19.42 1.01 -7.93
CA LYS A 271 -19.38 0.68 -9.35
C LYS A 271 -17.99 0.95 -9.91
N LEU A 272 -17.45 0.00 -10.66
CA LEU A 272 -16.15 0.13 -11.31
C LEU A 272 -16.19 1.29 -12.32
N ILE A 273 -15.26 2.22 -12.18
CA ILE A 273 -15.05 3.38 -13.07
C ILE A 273 -13.95 3.06 -14.09
N SER A 274 -12.81 2.54 -13.61
CA SER A 274 -11.57 2.49 -14.40
C SER A 274 -10.55 1.52 -13.79
N ARG A 275 -9.61 1.05 -14.61
CA ARG A 275 -8.46 0.27 -14.19
C ARG A 275 -7.17 0.88 -14.71
N LEU A 276 -6.23 1.09 -13.80
CA LEU A 276 -4.91 1.65 -14.09
C LEU A 276 -3.87 0.52 -14.10
N GLY A 277 -2.92 0.61 -15.04
CA GLY A 277 -1.87 -0.40 -15.24
C GLY A 277 -2.39 -1.64 -15.96
N ASP A 278 -2.11 -2.82 -15.38
CA ASP A 278 -2.32 -4.17 -15.91
C ASP A 278 -1.07 -4.80 -16.58
N GLU A 279 -0.33 -5.61 -15.82
CA GLU A 279 0.73 -6.48 -16.37
C GLU A 279 0.13 -7.51 -17.34
N ARG A 280 0.49 -7.36 -18.61
CA ARG A 280 -0.07 -8.14 -19.73
C ARG A 280 0.39 -9.59 -19.72
N LYS A 281 1.55 -9.90 -19.13
CA LYS A 281 2.12 -11.25 -19.09
C LYS A 281 1.76 -11.90 -17.76
N ALA A 282 0.83 -12.85 -17.78
CA ALA A 282 0.37 -13.58 -16.60
C ALA A 282 1.52 -14.09 -15.69
N ARG A 283 2.62 -14.58 -16.29
CA ARG A 283 3.81 -15.07 -15.55
C ARG A 283 4.56 -14.00 -14.74
N ARG A 284 4.31 -12.72 -15.00
CA ARG A 284 4.96 -11.60 -14.31
C ARG A 284 4.08 -11.02 -13.19
N LYS A 285 2.76 -11.21 -13.25
CA LYS A 285 1.82 -10.73 -12.22
C LYS A 285 2.22 -11.21 -10.82
N ALA A 286 2.16 -10.32 -9.83
CA ALA A 286 2.59 -10.54 -8.46
C ALA A 286 4.05 -11.00 -8.27
N SER A 287 4.92 -10.75 -9.24
CA SER A 287 6.35 -11.07 -9.10
C SER A 287 7.10 -9.90 -8.48
N ASN A 288 7.84 -10.18 -7.41
CA ASN A 288 8.63 -9.17 -6.70
C ASN A 288 10.09 -9.07 -7.16
N ARG A 289 10.47 -9.79 -8.22
CA ARG A 289 11.86 -9.89 -8.70
C ARG A 289 12.05 -9.39 -10.14
N ILE A 290 11.02 -8.79 -10.74
CA ILE A 290 11.18 -8.18 -12.05
C ILE A 290 12.10 -6.97 -11.89
N ALA A 291 13.24 -7.00 -12.57
CA ALA A 291 14.27 -5.98 -12.50
C ALA A 291 13.84 -4.68 -13.23
N PRO A 292 14.38 -3.51 -12.83
CA PRO A 292 13.96 -2.21 -13.37
C PRO A 292 14.02 -2.08 -14.90
N GLU A 293 15.00 -2.70 -15.54
CA GLU A 293 15.18 -2.71 -17.00
C GLU A 293 14.03 -3.43 -17.76
N HIS A 294 13.14 -4.11 -17.04
CA HIS A 294 11.97 -4.77 -17.59
C HIS A 294 10.65 -4.11 -17.20
N TRP A 295 10.71 -2.98 -16.50
CA TRP A 295 9.53 -2.20 -16.18
C TRP A 295 9.12 -1.36 -17.38
N HIS A 296 7.81 -1.19 -17.53
CA HIS A 296 7.22 -0.33 -18.53
C HIS A 296 6.42 0.75 -17.81
N GLU A 297 6.61 2.00 -18.21
CA GLU A 297 5.88 3.12 -17.65
C GLU A 297 4.37 2.93 -17.88
N GLY A 298 3.56 3.16 -16.85
CA GLY A 298 2.12 2.89 -16.87
C GLY A 298 1.74 1.48 -16.42
N ASP A 299 2.56 0.45 -16.65
CA ASP A 299 2.28 -0.93 -16.21
C ASP A 299 2.56 -1.11 -14.71
N LEU A 300 1.76 -1.95 -14.05
CA LEU A 300 1.91 -2.35 -12.66
C LEU A 300 2.08 -3.88 -12.59
N ILE A 301 2.94 -4.38 -11.70
CA ILE A 301 3.30 -5.81 -11.64
C ILE A 301 2.74 -6.46 -10.37
N ALA A 302 2.94 -5.81 -9.21
CA ALA A 302 2.64 -6.40 -7.92
C ALA A 302 2.15 -5.38 -6.87
N VAL A 303 1.04 -4.68 -7.14
CA VAL A 303 0.56 -3.62 -6.23
C VAL A 303 0.22 -4.20 -4.86
N HIS A 304 0.87 -3.67 -3.83
CA HIS A 304 0.70 -4.09 -2.44
C HIS A 304 0.16 -2.96 -1.55
N GLY A 305 0.36 -1.71 -1.98
CA GLY A 305 -0.15 -0.52 -1.31
C GLY A 305 -0.74 0.49 -2.28
N CYS A 306 -1.74 1.25 -1.86
CA CYS A 306 -2.21 2.42 -2.60
C CYS A 306 -2.74 3.50 -1.67
N THR A 307 -2.50 4.78 -2.01
CA THR A 307 -3.06 5.91 -1.28
C THR A 307 -3.29 7.09 -2.21
N PHE A 308 -4.25 7.96 -1.86
CA PHE A 308 -4.36 9.29 -2.46
C PHE A 308 -3.65 10.33 -1.60
N ASP A 309 -3.14 11.40 -2.21
CA ASP A 309 -2.81 12.63 -1.49
C ASP A 309 -3.99 13.62 -1.45
N VAL A 310 -3.79 14.73 -0.74
CA VAL A 310 -4.76 15.83 -0.61
C VAL A 310 -5.17 16.48 -1.93
N THR A 311 -4.40 16.31 -3.00
CA THR A 311 -4.72 16.83 -4.34
C THR A 311 -5.52 15.84 -5.18
N GLY A 312 -5.66 14.60 -4.70
CA GLY A 312 -6.28 13.50 -5.44
C GLY A 312 -5.31 12.79 -6.40
N ALA A 313 -4.00 13.06 -6.29
CA ALA A 313 -3.02 12.21 -6.95
C ALA A 313 -3.00 10.84 -6.25
N LEU A 314 -2.90 9.78 -7.04
CA LEU A 314 -2.89 8.40 -6.58
C LEU A 314 -1.46 7.87 -6.61
N TYR A 315 -1.09 7.10 -5.59
CA TYR A 315 0.19 6.45 -5.49
C TYR A 315 -0.04 4.95 -5.37
N ALA A 316 0.70 4.15 -6.13
CA ALA A 316 0.67 2.69 -6.07
C ALA A 316 2.06 2.18 -5.72
N GLN A 317 2.19 1.50 -4.58
CA GLN A 317 3.41 0.82 -4.18
C GLN A 317 3.36 -0.64 -4.59
N GLU A 318 4.45 -1.15 -5.14
CA GLU A 318 4.57 -2.55 -5.52
C GLU A 318 5.44 -3.35 -4.54
N TRP A 319 5.06 -4.61 -4.31
CA TRP A 319 5.93 -5.58 -3.66
C TRP A 319 7.09 -5.91 -4.62
N ASN A 320 8.25 -5.33 -4.38
CA ASN A 320 9.40 -5.45 -5.28
C ASN A 320 10.72 -5.30 -4.50
N VAL A 321 11.70 -6.17 -4.78
CA VAL A 321 12.99 -6.18 -4.09
C VAL A 321 13.89 -4.98 -4.43
N HIS A 322 13.64 -4.31 -5.56
CA HIS A 322 14.33 -3.09 -6.00
C HIS A 322 13.61 -1.81 -5.55
N GLY A 323 12.33 -1.92 -5.21
CA GLY A 323 11.48 -0.81 -4.79
C GLY A 323 10.87 -0.06 -5.96
N ARG A 324 9.53 0.00 -6.00
CA ARG A 324 8.78 0.68 -7.05
C ARG A 324 7.52 1.31 -6.45
N VAL A 325 7.37 2.61 -6.68
CA VAL A 325 6.13 3.34 -6.39
C VAL A 325 5.82 4.22 -7.59
N THR A 326 4.61 4.11 -8.12
CA THR A 326 4.17 4.89 -9.27
C THR A 326 3.20 5.98 -8.80
N LYS A 327 3.48 7.23 -9.16
CA LYS A 327 2.56 8.36 -8.95
C LYS A 327 1.70 8.55 -10.20
N TYR A 328 0.41 8.77 -9.97
CA TYR A 328 -0.61 9.05 -10.98
C TYR A 328 -1.30 10.37 -10.66
N VAL A 329 -1.46 11.23 -11.66
CA VAL A 329 -2.27 12.44 -11.54
C VAL A 329 -3.48 12.34 -12.46
N ARG A 330 -4.66 12.70 -11.94
CA ARG A 330 -5.91 12.62 -12.70
C ARG A 330 -5.83 13.54 -13.90
N VAL A 331 -6.20 13.03 -15.07
CA VAL A 331 -6.35 13.86 -16.26
C VAL A 331 -7.72 14.52 -16.18
N LYS A 332 -7.74 15.86 -16.13
CA LYS A 332 -8.99 16.60 -16.27
C LYS A 332 -9.48 16.44 -17.71
N THR A 333 -10.64 15.82 -17.88
CA THR A 333 -11.35 15.86 -19.17
C THR A 333 -11.84 17.30 -19.37
N PRO A 334 -11.69 17.89 -20.58
CA PRO A 334 -12.18 19.23 -20.90
C PRO A 334 -13.66 19.44 -20.58
#